data_AF-A0A914PZ04-F1
#
_entry.id   AF-A0A914PZ04-F1
#
_cell.length_a   1.000
_cell.length_b   1.000
_cell.length_c   1.000
_cell.angle_alpha   90.00
_cell.angle_beta   90.00
_cell.angle_gamma   90.00
#
_symmetry.space_group_name_H-M   'P 1'
#
loop_
_entity.id
_entity.type
_entity.pdbx_description
1 polymer ?
#
loop_
_entity_poly.entity_id
_entity_poly.type
_entity_poly.pdbx_seq_one_letter_code
_entity_poly.pdbx_strand_id
1 'polypeptide(L)'
;MKILELAESVQAEVDKQLNRPPSKVEFISIPDRPYNDMRYLIDITKAKKELGWEPKISFEDGLARVVASALKPHFAQKMSIAIYGGNGWIGQKIQKLLQSRKIPYKIAKSKIGIHSTKQSSITEVIIDELNELCVTHVLCCTGRTQGGNFKTIEYLEGGSDKAYENLRDNLYCPLVLAHIAQKLGLHYSYIGTGYLFAYDNEHTIGGKGFDDAGKSPGAGRD
;
A
#
# COMPACT_ATOMS: atom_id res chain seq x y z
N MET A 1 -32.95 -21.05 3.18
CA MET A 1 -32.91 -20.27 4.42
C MET A 1 -33.69 -18.99 4.21
N LYS A 2 -34.67 -18.70 5.06
CA LYS A 2 -35.43 -17.44 5.05
C LYS A 2 -34.58 -16.33 5.67
N ILE A 3 -34.84 -15.06 5.32
CA ILE A 3 -34.10 -13.89 5.86
C ILE A 3 -34.15 -13.86 7.39
N LEU A 4 -35.30 -14.19 7.97
CA LEU A 4 -35.48 -14.23 9.43
C LEU A 4 -34.57 -15.28 10.10
N GLU A 5 -34.52 -16.50 9.54
CA GLU A 5 -33.68 -17.59 10.06
C GLU A 5 -32.19 -17.19 10.02
N LEU A 6 -31.75 -16.52 8.95
CA LEU A 6 -30.38 -16.01 8.83
C LEU A 6 -30.08 -14.99 9.94
N ALA A 7 -30.96 -14.01 10.12
CA ALA A 7 -30.76 -12.98 11.11
C ALA A 7 -30.73 -13.55 12.54
N GLU A 8 -31.59 -14.53 12.84
CA GLU A 8 -31.60 -15.25 14.12
C GLU A 8 -30.31 -16.04 14.33
N SER A 9 -29.79 -16.68 13.27
CA SER A 9 -28.52 -17.43 13.31
C SER A 9 -27.34 -16.50 13.60
N VAL A 10 -27.30 -15.33 12.93
CA VAL A 10 -26.28 -14.30 13.17
C VAL A 10 -26.36 -13.80 14.61
N GLN A 11 -27.56 -13.47 15.10
CA GLN A 11 -27.76 -12.95 16.45
C GLN A 11 -27.35 -13.96 17.52
N ALA A 12 -27.72 -15.24 17.35
CA ALA A 12 -27.34 -16.30 18.27
C ALA A 12 -25.82 -16.49 18.35
N GLU A 13 -25.11 -16.43 17.22
CA GLU A 13 -23.65 -16.56 17.19
C GLU A 13 -22.96 -15.33 17.82
N VAL A 14 -23.49 -14.11 17.62
CA VAL A 14 -23.02 -12.91 18.32
C VAL A 14 -23.19 -13.04 19.83
N ASP A 15 -24.37 -13.48 20.28
CA ASP A 15 -24.67 -13.62 21.71
C ASP A 15 -23.74 -14.63 22.39
N LYS A 16 -23.50 -15.76 21.72
CA LYS A 16 -22.56 -16.79 22.14
C LYS A 16 -21.12 -16.26 22.24
N GLN A 17 -20.61 -15.56 21.23
CA GLN A 17 -19.23 -15.06 21.24
C GLN A 17 -19.01 -13.91 22.23
N LEU A 18 -20.05 -13.11 22.51
CA LEU A 18 -20.03 -12.07 23.54
C LEU A 18 -20.34 -12.60 24.96
N ASN A 19 -20.65 -13.89 25.10
CA ASN A 19 -21.06 -14.51 26.36
C ASN A 19 -22.22 -13.76 27.05
N ARG A 20 -23.26 -13.43 26.28
CA ARG A 20 -24.46 -12.72 26.76
C ARG A 20 -25.72 -13.57 26.57
N PRO A 21 -26.80 -13.32 27.34
CA PRO A 21 -28.05 -14.07 27.17
C PRO A 21 -28.64 -13.87 25.77
N PRO A 22 -29.42 -14.85 25.25
CA PRO A 22 -30.08 -14.74 23.95
C PRO A 22 -30.92 -13.47 23.84
N SER A 23 -30.75 -12.75 22.74
CA SER A 23 -31.42 -11.51 22.43
C SER A 23 -32.25 -11.65 21.14
N LYS A 24 -33.30 -10.82 21.02
CA LYS A 24 -34.15 -10.84 19.84
C LYS A 24 -33.51 -10.06 18.71
N VAL A 25 -33.71 -10.55 17.48
CA VAL A 25 -33.38 -9.79 16.27
C VAL A 25 -34.33 -8.61 16.16
N GLU A 26 -33.78 -7.42 15.94
CA GLU A 26 -34.55 -6.22 15.62
C GLU A 26 -34.33 -5.86 14.15
N PHE A 27 -35.42 -5.58 13.44
CA PHE A 27 -35.37 -5.14 12.05
C PHE A 27 -35.68 -3.65 11.98
N ILE A 28 -34.79 -2.90 11.32
CA ILE A 28 -35.02 -1.50 10.99
C ILE A 28 -35.45 -1.44 9.53
N SER A 29 -36.60 -0.80 9.26
CA SER A 29 -37.03 -0.56 7.89
C SER A 29 -36.10 0.47 7.25
N ILE A 30 -35.47 0.08 6.15
CA ILE A 30 -34.67 0.97 5.31
C ILE A 30 -35.54 1.33 4.10
N PRO A 31 -35.63 2.61 3.71
CA PRO A 31 -36.30 2.99 2.47
C PRO A 31 -35.77 2.17 1.29
N ASP A 32 -36.66 1.82 0.37
CA ASP A 32 -36.28 1.08 -0.83
C ASP A 32 -35.15 1.81 -1.56
N ARG A 33 -34.14 1.04 -2.01
CA ARG A 33 -32.96 1.55 -2.74
C ARG A 33 -32.93 0.85 -4.09
N PRO A 34 -33.76 1.33 -5.04
CA PRO A 34 -33.84 0.74 -6.38
C PRO A 34 -32.44 0.64 -6.96
N TYR A 35 -32.08 -0.53 -7.48
CA TYR A 35 -30.76 -0.93 -8.02
C TYR A 35 -29.80 -1.65 -7.05
N ASN A 36 -29.77 -1.33 -5.75
CA ASN A 36 -28.82 -1.96 -4.81
C ASN A 36 -29.18 -3.43 -4.56
N ASP A 37 -30.44 -3.72 -4.33
CA ASP A 37 -30.89 -5.06 -3.92
C ASP A 37 -30.73 -6.10 -5.05
N MET A 38 -30.79 -5.67 -6.32
CA MET A 38 -30.51 -6.52 -7.47
C MET A 38 -29.04 -6.94 -7.60
N ARG A 39 -28.10 -6.20 -6.98
CA ARG A 39 -26.66 -6.51 -7.03
C ARG A 39 -26.20 -7.48 -5.95
N TYR A 40 -26.91 -7.58 -4.82
CA TYR A 40 -26.46 -8.36 -3.66
C TYR A 40 -27.00 -9.80 -3.62
N LEU A 41 -27.89 -10.17 -4.55
CA LEU A 41 -28.30 -11.56 -4.72
C LEU A 41 -27.20 -12.34 -5.46
N ILE A 42 -26.23 -12.85 -4.70
CA ILE A 42 -25.17 -13.69 -5.26
C ILE A 42 -25.73 -15.09 -5.54
N ASP A 43 -25.84 -15.44 -6.82
CA ASP A 43 -26.09 -16.81 -7.27
C ASP A 43 -24.77 -17.47 -7.70
N ILE A 44 -24.32 -18.47 -6.95
CA ILE A 44 -23.09 -19.22 -7.21
C ILE A 44 -23.27 -20.35 -8.25
N THR A 45 -24.49 -20.59 -8.75
CA THR A 45 -24.80 -21.70 -9.66
C THR A 45 -23.93 -21.66 -10.91
N LYS A 46 -23.71 -20.47 -11.47
CA LYS A 46 -22.84 -20.30 -12.64
C LYS A 46 -21.40 -20.69 -12.34
N ALA A 47 -20.83 -20.21 -11.24
CA ALA A 47 -19.46 -20.54 -10.82
C ALA A 47 -19.30 -22.04 -10.57
N LYS A 48 -20.29 -22.69 -9.96
CA LYS A 48 -20.30 -24.15 -9.80
C LYS A 48 -20.30 -24.88 -11.14
N LYS A 49 -21.16 -24.47 -12.07
CA LYS A 49 -21.29 -25.12 -13.39
C LYS A 49 -20.06 -24.93 -14.28
N GLU A 50 -19.52 -23.72 -14.33
CA GLU A 50 -18.45 -23.36 -15.28
C GLU A 50 -17.05 -23.59 -14.72
N LEU A 51 -16.87 -23.48 -13.39
CA LEU A 51 -15.56 -23.55 -12.74
C LEU A 51 -15.42 -24.73 -11.78
N GLY A 52 -16.48 -25.52 -11.57
CA GLY A 52 -16.51 -26.55 -10.53
C GLY A 52 -16.38 -25.98 -9.11
N TRP A 53 -16.67 -24.69 -8.94
CA TRP A 53 -16.46 -24.01 -7.66
C TRP A 53 -17.55 -24.39 -6.65
N GLU A 54 -17.14 -24.68 -5.42
CA GLU A 54 -18.03 -24.93 -4.30
C GLU A 54 -17.45 -24.36 -2.99
N PRO A 55 -18.30 -23.93 -2.04
CA PRO A 55 -17.83 -23.49 -0.75
C PRO A 55 -17.20 -24.65 0.01
N LYS A 56 -15.94 -24.46 0.45
CA LYS A 56 -15.21 -25.45 1.26
C LYS A 56 -15.43 -25.30 2.78
N ILE A 57 -16.15 -24.25 3.17
CA ILE A 57 -16.42 -23.90 4.57
C ILE A 57 -17.93 -24.03 4.76
N SER A 58 -18.33 -24.69 5.84
CA SER A 58 -19.74 -24.79 6.23
C SER A 58 -20.33 -23.40 6.51
N PHE A 59 -21.66 -23.28 6.45
CA PHE A 59 -22.31 -22.01 6.76
C PHE A 59 -22.01 -21.59 8.21
N GLU A 60 -22.04 -22.55 9.14
CA GLU A 60 -21.85 -22.37 10.57
C GLU A 60 -20.42 -21.90 10.89
N ASP A 61 -19.41 -22.56 10.31
CA ASP A 61 -18.00 -22.17 10.49
C ASP A 61 -17.73 -20.79 9.86
N GLY A 62 -18.30 -20.55 8.68
CA GLY A 62 -18.20 -19.27 7.99
C GLY A 62 -18.78 -18.13 8.82
N LEU A 63 -20.00 -18.33 9.35
CA LEU A 63 -20.69 -17.38 10.21
C LEU A 63 -19.89 -17.08 11.48
N ALA A 64 -19.43 -18.11 12.18
CA ALA A 64 -18.62 -17.95 13.39
C ALA A 64 -17.35 -17.13 13.13
N ARG A 65 -16.65 -17.39 12.02
CA ARG A 65 -15.44 -16.64 11.61
C ARG A 65 -15.74 -15.17 11.28
N VAL A 66 -16.86 -14.91 10.60
CA VAL A 66 -17.29 -13.55 10.25
C VAL A 66 -17.64 -12.76 11.51
N VAL A 67 -18.44 -13.32 12.42
CA VAL A 67 -18.79 -12.70 13.70
C VAL A 67 -17.53 -12.43 14.53
N ALA A 68 -16.63 -13.43 14.64
CA ALA A 68 -15.38 -13.27 15.38
C ALA A 68 -14.51 -12.15 14.77
N SER A 69 -14.49 -12.01 13.45
CA SER A 69 -13.78 -10.94 12.78
C SER A 69 -14.37 -9.56 13.10
N ALA A 70 -15.70 -9.43 13.15
CA ALA A 70 -16.38 -8.17 13.43
C ALA A 70 -16.27 -7.74 14.91
N LEU A 71 -16.21 -8.70 15.84
CA LEU A 71 -16.06 -8.45 17.28
C LEU A 71 -14.62 -8.15 17.70
N LYS A 72 -13.62 -8.47 16.86
CA LYS A 72 -12.23 -8.10 17.15
C LYS A 72 -12.13 -6.58 17.20
N PRO A 73 -11.53 -6.00 18.26
CA PRO A 73 -11.29 -4.57 18.30
C PRO A 73 -10.40 -4.19 17.11
N HIS A 74 -10.99 -3.46 16.17
CA HIS A 74 -10.22 -2.77 15.15
C HIS A 74 -9.53 -1.61 15.84
N PHE A 75 -8.28 -1.81 16.25
CA PHE A 75 -7.41 -0.68 16.49
C PHE A 75 -7.39 0.11 15.19
N ALA A 76 -7.88 1.35 15.23
CA ALA A 76 -7.71 2.30 14.13
C ALA A 76 -6.20 2.58 14.03
N GLN A 77 -5.48 1.66 13.39
CA GLN A 77 -4.09 1.84 13.04
C GLN A 77 -4.09 2.87 11.91
N LYS A 78 -4.20 4.15 12.30
CA LYS A 78 -4.36 5.28 11.39
C LYS A 78 -3.21 5.36 10.38
N MET A 79 -2.04 4.81 10.74
CA MET A 79 -0.86 4.84 9.91
C MET A 79 -0.02 3.56 10.09
N SER A 80 0.34 2.98 8.95
CA SER A 80 1.36 1.93 8.80
C SER A 80 2.07 2.14 7.47
N ILE A 81 3.40 2.02 7.46
CA ILE A 81 4.25 2.44 6.34
C ILE A 81 5.00 1.24 5.75
N ALA A 82 4.91 1.02 4.44
CA ALA A 82 5.84 0.15 3.71
C ALA A 82 7.09 0.95 3.30
N ILE A 83 8.28 0.46 3.66
CA ILE A 83 9.55 1.11 3.30
C ILE A 83 10.26 0.29 2.22
N TYR A 84 10.34 0.84 1.01
CA TYR A 84 11.21 0.33 -0.05
C TYR A 84 12.60 0.95 0.10
N GLY A 85 13.66 0.14 0.01
CA GLY A 85 15.02 0.59 0.31
C GLY A 85 15.35 0.69 1.81
N GLY A 86 14.57 0.02 2.67
CA GLY A 86 14.71 0.11 4.13
C GLY A 86 16.09 -0.28 4.69
N ASN A 87 16.82 -1.16 4.00
CA ASN A 87 18.17 -1.58 4.40
C ASN A 87 19.28 -0.57 4.04
N GLY A 88 18.97 0.42 3.20
CA GLY A 88 19.90 1.49 2.85
C GLY A 88 20.12 2.48 4.00
N TRP A 89 21.11 3.36 3.87
CA TRP A 89 21.48 4.31 4.93
C TRP A 89 20.29 5.18 5.38
N ILE A 90 19.59 5.82 4.43
CA ILE A 90 18.43 6.66 4.75
C ILE A 90 17.27 5.82 5.30
N GLY A 91 17.04 4.64 4.73
CA GLY A 91 16.02 3.69 5.19
C GLY A 91 16.22 3.34 6.66
N GLN A 92 17.43 2.99 7.07
CA GLN A 92 17.75 2.68 8.47
C GLN A 92 17.57 3.88 9.42
N LYS A 93 17.88 5.11 8.96
CA LYS A 93 17.64 6.32 9.75
C LYS A 93 16.15 6.56 9.95
N ILE A 94 15.35 6.40 8.90
CA ILE A 94 13.89 6.53 8.98
C ILE A 94 13.30 5.44 9.87
N GLN A 95 13.76 4.20 9.78
CA GLN A 95 13.33 3.14 10.69
C GLN A 95 13.51 3.55 12.17
N LYS A 96 14.68 4.06 12.54
CA LYS A 96 14.94 4.54 13.92
C LYS A 96 13.99 5.67 14.31
N LEU A 97 13.71 6.61 13.40
CA LEU A 97 12.76 7.69 13.63
C LEU A 97 11.34 7.15 13.87
N LEU A 98 10.85 6.24 13.02
CA LEU A 98 9.52 5.64 13.14
C LEU A 98 9.39 4.82 14.43
N GLN A 99 10.42 4.04 14.79
CA GLN A 99 10.49 3.33 16.07
C GLN A 99 10.37 4.29 17.25
N SER A 100 11.14 5.39 17.26
CA SER A 100 11.11 6.38 18.34
C SER A 100 9.73 7.03 18.51
N ARG A 101 8.99 7.19 17.40
CA ARG A 101 7.65 7.75 17.38
C ARG A 101 6.55 6.71 17.55
N LYS A 102 6.90 5.42 17.73
CA LYS A 102 5.97 4.28 17.80
C LYS A 102 5.03 4.22 16.59
N ILE A 103 5.53 4.59 15.41
CA ILE A 103 4.79 4.50 14.14
C ILE A 103 5.07 3.12 13.54
N PRO A 104 4.04 2.30 13.29
CA PRO A 104 4.20 0.99 12.67
C PRO A 104 4.76 1.09 11.26
N TYR A 105 5.70 0.21 10.92
CA TYR A 105 6.23 0.10 9.57
C TYR A 105 6.65 -1.33 9.26
N LYS A 106 6.77 -1.63 7.96
CA LYS A 106 7.25 -2.90 7.43
C LYS A 106 8.27 -2.63 6.33
N ILE A 107 9.32 -3.44 6.26
CA ILE A 107 10.31 -3.38 5.19
C ILE A 107 9.76 -4.16 3.99
N ALA A 108 9.67 -3.53 2.83
CA ALA A 108 9.34 -4.24 1.60
C ALA A 108 10.52 -5.13 1.16
N LYS A 109 10.20 -6.35 0.72
CA LYS A 109 11.16 -7.36 0.26
C LYS A 109 11.40 -7.26 -1.24
N SER A 110 10.40 -6.86 -2.02
CA SER A 110 10.52 -6.79 -3.48
C SER A 110 11.60 -5.81 -3.93
N LYS A 111 12.42 -6.23 -4.89
CA LYS A 111 13.35 -5.35 -5.62
C LYS A 111 12.82 -5.11 -7.03
N ILE A 112 12.38 -3.87 -7.23
CA ILE A 112 11.78 -3.40 -8.47
C ILE A 112 12.85 -3.40 -9.57
N GLY A 113 12.48 -3.86 -10.76
CA GLY A 113 13.39 -3.95 -11.91
C GLY A 113 14.44 -5.07 -11.85
N ILE A 114 14.54 -5.83 -10.76
CA ILE A 114 15.44 -7.00 -10.64
C ILE A 114 14.61 -8.30 -10.59
N HIS A 115 13.47 -8.28 -9.92
CA HIS A 115 12.56 -9.44 -9.84
C HIS A 115 11.47 -9.35 -10.92
N SER A 116 11.80 -9.67 -12.17
CA SER A 116 10.78 -10.16 -13.11
C SER A 116 10.83 -11.69 -13.09
N THR A 117 9.80 -12.34 -12.58
CA THR A 117 9.64 -13.78 -12.77
C THR A 117 8.94 -14.00 -14.12
N LYS A 118 9.14 -15.18 -14.75
CA LYS A 118 8.47 -15.53 -16.01
C LYS A 118 6.93 -15.62 -15.90
N GLN A 119 6.39 -15.54 -14.69
CA GLN A 119 5.01 -15.90 -14.37
C GLN A 119 4.10 -14.71 -14.02
N SER A 120 4.65 -13.59 -13.55
CA SER A 120 3.86 -12.42 -13.09
C SER A 120 4.58 -11.12 -13.42
N SER A 121 3.81 -10.07 -13.74
CA SER A 121 4.39 -8.75 -13.96
C SER A 121 4.95 -8.19 -12.64
N ILE A 122 6.01 -7.38 -12.70
CA ILE A 122 6.57 -6.73 -11.49
C ILE A 122 5.50 -5.91 -10.73
N THR A 123 4.52 -5.38 -11.46
CA THR A 123 3.39 -4.64 -10.91
C THR A 123 2.49 -5.51 -10.03
N GLU A 124 2.16 -6.73 -10.47
CA GLU A 124 1.37 -7.69 -9.67
C GLU A 124 2.10 -8.06 -8.38
N VAL A 125 3.39 -8.37 -8.48
CA VAL A 125 4.22 -8.72 -7.31
C VAL A 125 4.22 -7.61 -6.26
N ILE A 126 4.34 -6.35 -6.67
CA ILE A 126 4.31 -5.21 -5.76
C ILE A 126 2.91 -5.00 -5.18
N ILE A 127 1.86 -5.16 -5.98
CA ILE A 127 0.48 -5.04 -5.51
C ILE A 127 0.18 -6.09 -4.43
N ASP A 128 0.53 -7.34 -4.69
CA ASP A 128 0.34 -8.44 -3.77
C ASP A 128 1.11 -8.21 -2.46
N GLU A 129 2.39 -7.79 -2.56
CA GLU A 129 3.18 -7.44 -1.39
C GLU A 129 2.53 -6.30 -0.60
N LEU A 130 2.10 -5.21 -1.24
CA LEU A 130 1.46 -4.09 -0.54
C LEU A 130 0.14 -4.50 0.14
N ASN A 131 -0.64 -5.37 -0.51
CA ASN A 131 -1.87 -5.94 0.06
C ASN A 131 -1.57 -6.82 1.28
N GLU A 132 -0.56 -7.70 1.21
CA GLU A 132 -0.13 -8.52 2.35
C GLU A 132 0.40 -7.68 3.52
N LEU A 133 1.08 -6.58 3.20
CA LEU A 133 1.60 -5.66 4.21
C LEU A 133 0.48 -4.85 4.89
N CYS A 134 -0.72 -4.77 4.32
CA CYS A 134 -1.85 -3.99 4.85
C CYS A 134 -1.44 -2.58 5.31
N VAL A 135 -0.73 -1.85 4.44
CA VAL A 135 -0.18 -0.53 4.75
C VAL A 135 -1.10 0.60 4.27
N THR A 136 -0.84 1.80 4.79
CA THR A 136 -1.56 3.04 4.42
C THR A 136 -0.68 4.01 3.63
N HIS A 137 0.65 3.86 3.77
CA HIS A 137 1.65 4.72 3.16
C HIS A 137 2.77 3.88 2.56
N VAL A 138 3.30 4.35 1.44
CA VAL A 138 4.49 3.81 0.79
C VAL A 138 5.58 4.88 0.87
N LEU A 139 6.73 4.49 1.41
CA LEU A 139 7.92 5.33 1.48
C LEU A 139 9.02 4.73 0.61
N CYS A 140 9.40 5.46 -0.43
CA CYS A 140 10.44 5.08 -1.37
C CYS A 140 11.77 5.71 -0.98
N CYS A 141 12.66 4.89 -0.43
CA CYS A 141 14.06 5.21 -0.14
C CYS A 141 15.01 4.48 -1.10
N THR A 142 14.50 3.97 -2.22
CA THR A 142 15.33 3.28 -3.22
C THR A 142 16.16 4.30 -3.98
N GLY A 143 17.42 3.96 -4.20
CA GLY A 143 18.30 4.72 -5.06
C GLY A 143 19.68 4.07 -5.11
N ARG A 144 20.39 4.27 -6.21
CA ARG A 144 21.77 3.89 -6.40
C ARG A 144 22.62 5.16 -6.32
N THR A 145 23.51 5.23 -5.33
CA THR A 145 24.43 6.36 -5.15
C THR A 145 25.87 5.91 -4.93
N GLN A 146 26.13 4.60 -4.98
CA GLN A 146 27.42 3.96 -4.80
C GLN A 146 27.36 2.50 -5.28
N GLY A 147 28.51 1.87 -5.49
CA GLY A 147 28.59 0.46 -5.85
C GLY A 147 30.02 -0.04 -6.04
N GLY A 148 30.23 -1.34 -5.80
CA GLY A 148 31.57 -1.93 -5.82
C GLY A 148 32.54 -1.19 -4.89
N ASN A 149 33.64 -0.71 -5.46
CA ASN A 149 34.67 0.04 -4.74
C ASN A 149 34.38 1.54 -4.61
N PHE A 150 33.43 2.08 -5.39
CA PHE A 150 33.06 3.48 -5.36
C PHE A 150 32.02 3.73 -4.28
N LYS A 151 32.30 4.68 -3.38
CA LYS A 151 31.41 5.10 -2.28
C LYS A 151 30.52 6.29 -2.63
N THR A 152 30.58 6.70 -3.89
CA THR A 152 30.03 7.96 -4.40
C THR A 152 29.39 7.73 -5.78
N ILE A 153 28.73 8.76 -6.31
CA ILE A 153 27.91 8.66 -7.53
C ILE A 153 28.73 8.35 -8.78
N GLU A 154 30.05 8.55 -8.76
CA GLU A 154 30.99 8.21 -9.84
C GLU A 154 30.88 6.73 -10.26
N TYR A 155 30.38 5.87 -9.37
CA TYR A 155 29.99 4.50 -9.72
C TYR A 155 29.08 4.43 -10.96
N LEU A 156 28.19 5.40 -11.12
CA LEU A 156 27.14 5.45 -12.12
C LEU A 156 27.55 6.16 -13.41
N GLU A 157 28.66 6.88 -13.43
CA GLU A 157 29.19 7.61 -14.59
C GLU A 157 29.85 6.70 -15.65
N GLY A 158 29.72 5.37 -15.50
CA GLY A 158 30.28 4.39 -16.42
C GLY A 158 29.49 4.22 -17.73
N GLY A 159 29.80 3.15 -18.46
CA GLY A 159 29.14 2.78 -19.72
C GLY A 159 27.67 2.33 -19.56
N SER A 160 27.11 1.75 -20.63
CA SER A 160 25.67 1.39 -20.74
C SER A 160 25.11 0.63 -19.54
N ASP A 161 25.88 -0.26 -18.93
CA ASP A 161 25.43 -1.06 -17.78
C ASP A 161 25.16 -0.19 -16.55
N LYS A 162 25.99 0.84 -16.33
CA LYS A 162 25.83 1.79 -15.22
C LYS A 162 24.71 2.78 -15.47
N ALA A 163 24.56 3.23 -16.72
CA ALA A 163 23.38 3.99 -17.13
C ALA A 163 22.09 3.19 -16.91
N TYR A 164 22.07 1.90 -17.24
CA TYR A 164 20.93 1.01 -16.98
C TYR A 164 20.64 0.87 -15.48
N GLU A 165 21.65 0.60 -14.66
CA GLU A 165 21.50 0.53 -13.19
C GLU A 165 20.96 1.85 -12.61
N ASN A 166 21.46 2.98 -13.09
CA ASN A 166 21.03 4.33 -12.69
C ASN A 166 19.55 4.54 -13.03
N LEU A 167 19.18 4.36 -14.30
CA LEU A 167 17.81 4.51 -14.76
C LEU A 167 16.85 3.56 -14.04
N ARG A 168 17.25 2.32 -13.79
CA ARG A 168 16.44 1.36 -13.05
C ARG A 168 16.20 1.84 -11.62
N ASP A 169 17.27 2.07 -10.85
CA ASP A 169 17.17 2.28 -9.40
C ASP A 169 16.71 3.69 -9.02
N ASN A 170 17.08 4.72 -9.81
CA ASN A 170 16.83 6.14 -9.50
C ASN A 170 15.65 6.76 -10.25
N LEU A 171 15.15 6.15 -11.33
CA LEU A 171 14.01 6.66 -12.10
C LEU A 171 12.86 5.66 -12.18
N TYR A 172 13.10 4.49 -12.75
CA TYR A 172 12.06 3.49 -13.00
C TYR A 172 11.43 2.98 -11.70
N CYS A 173 12.24 2.59 -10.71
CA CYS A 173 11.75 2.07 -9.44
C CYS A 173 10.83 3.06 -8.69
N PRO A 174 11.22 4.34 -8.47
CA PRO A 174 10.33 5.34 -7.89
C PRO A 174 9.04 5.55 -8.69
N LEU A 175 9.11 5.64 -10.02
CA LEU A 175 7.94 5.89 -10.86
C LEU A 175 6.93 4.74 -10.83
N VAL A 176 7.40 3.50 -10.89
CA VAL A 176 6.52 2.32 -10.79
C VAL A 176 5.82 2.29 -9.43
N LEU A 177 6.54 2.57 -8.33
CA LEU A 177 5.91 2.65 -7.01
C LEU A 177 4.89 3.77 -6.91
N ALA A 178 5.20 4.96 -7.46
CA ALA A 178 4.28 6.09 -7.46
C ALA A 178 2.97 5.73 -8.18
N HIS A 179 3.07 5.10 -9.35
CA HIS A 179 1.91 4.68 -10.12
C HIS A 179 1.08 3.62 -9.39
N ILE A 180 1.72 2.63 -8.78
CA ILE A 180 1.02 1.57 -8.03
C ILE A 180 0.36 2.15 -6.76
N ALA A 181 1.06 2.99 -6.01
CA ALA A 181 0.52 3.64 -4.84
C ALA A 181 -0.70 4.51 -5.19
N GLN A 182 -0.64 5.25 -6.30
CA GLN A 182 -1.78 5.99 -6.83
C GLN A 182 -2.97 5.07 -7.13
N LYS A 183 -2.73 3.94 -7.83
CA LYS A 183 -3.78 2.97 -8.17
C LYS A 183 -4.43 2.34 -6.94
N LEU A 184 -3.66 2.11 -5.88
CA LEU A 184 -4.13 1.52 -4.63
C LEU A 184 -4.69 2.56 -3.63
N GLY A 185 -4.63 3.85 -3.96
CA GLY A 185 -5.05 4.92 -3.04
C GLY A 185 -4.16 5.06 -1.81
N LEU A 186 -2.89 4.68 -1.91
CA LEU A 186 -1.90 4.78 -0.84
C LEU A 186 -1.14 6.10 -0.93
N HIS A 187 -0.87 6.74 0.21
CA HIS A 187 0.01 7.91 0.24
C HIS A 187 1.43 7.51 -0.17
N TYR A 188 2.03 8.24 -1.11
CA TYR A 188 3.38 7.97 -1.60
C TYR A 188 4.34 9.10 -1.21
N SER A 189 5.43 8.74 -0.53
CA SER A 189 6.57 9.63 -0.25
C SER A 189 7.81 9.11 -0.97
N TYR A 190 8.46 9.95 -1.75
CA TYR A 190 9.73 9.64 -2.39
C TYR A 190 10.85 10.50 -1.82
N ILE A 191 11.93 9.85 -1.39
CA ILE A 191 13.17 10.54 -1.02
C ILE A 191 13.95 10.79 -2.30
N GLY A 192 13.69 11.96 -2.89
CA GLY A 192 14.40 12.45 -4.07
C GLY A 192 15.74 13.10 -3.75
N THR A 193 16.26 13.85 -4.71
CA THR A 193 17.55 14.55 -4.62
C THR A 193 17.40 15.99 -5.08
N GLY A 194 18.09 16.91 -4.38
CA GLY A 194 18.26 18.30 -4.81
C GLY A 194 19.43 18.51 -5.77
N TYR A 195 20.21 17.46 -6.05
CA TYR A 195 21.31 17.47 -7.03
C TYR A 195 20.78 17.45 -8.48
N LEU A 196 19.87 18.37 -8.77
CA LEU A 196 19.26 18.62 -10.08
C LEU A 196 19.59 20.03 -10.58
N PHE A 197 19.97 20.91 -9.66
CA PHE A 197 20.24 22.31 -9.94
C PHE A 197 21.74 22.58 -9.96
N ALA A 198 22.14 23.48 -10.84
CA ALA A 198 23.50 24.03 -10.90
C ALA A 198 23.43 25.53 -10.57
N TYR A 199 24.47 26.05 -9.92
CA TYR A 199 24.55 27.48 -9.66
C TYR A 199 24.62 28.27 -10.97
N ASP A 200 23.96 29.43 -10.98
CA ASP A 200 23.95 30.37 -12.09
C ASP A 200 24.03 31.81 -11.57
N ASN A 201 23.82 32.79 -12.45
CA ASN A 201 23.90 34.20 -12.07
C ASN A 201 22.78 34.65 -11.11
N GLU A 202 21.62 33.99 -11.12
CA GLU A 202 20.47 34.27 -10.25
C GLU A 202 20.52 33.46 -8.94
N HIS A 203 21.15 32.28 -8.99
CA HIS A 203 21.27 31.31 -7.91
C HIS A 203 22.75 31.07 -7.62
N THR A 204 23.38 32.02 -6.92
CA THR A 204 24.80 31.97 -6.55
C THR A 204 25.04 31.17 -5.26
N ILE A 205 26.29 30.82 -4.98
CA ILE A 205 26.68 30.12 -3.74
C ILE A 205 26.36 31.01 -2.53
N GLY A 206 25.50 30.53 -1.63
CA GLY A 206 25.01 31.30 -0.47
C GLY A 206 23.94 32.35 -0.82
N GLY A 207 23.54 32.42 -2.09
CA GLY A 207 22.48 33.28 -2.58
C GLY A 207 21.10 32.63 -2.48
N LYS A 208 20.19 33.10 -3.34
CA LYS A 208 18.81 32.64 -3.39
C LYS A 208 18.74 31.19 -3.89
N GLY A 209 18.02 30.34 -3.16
CA GLY A 209 17.79 28.95 -3.55
C GLY A 209 16.70 28.80 -4.60
N PHE A 210 16.63 27.59 -5.18
CA PHE A 210 15.55 27.18 -6.08
C PHE A 210 14.31 26.79 -5.28
N ASP A 211 13.12 27.17 -5.78
CA ASP A 211 11.83 26.66 -5.28
C ASP A 211 11.39 25.38 -6.00
N ASP A 212 10.25 24.80 -5.60
CA ASP A 212 9.69 23.58 -6.19
C ASP A 212 9.29 23.74 -7.67
N ALA A 213 9.08 24.97 -8.14
CA ALA A 213 8.85 25.26 -9.55
C ALA A 213 10.15 25.42 -10.35
N GLY A 214 11.31 25.25 -9.69
CA GLY A 214 12.63 25.53 -10.25
C GLY A 214 12.87 27.02 -10.49
N LYS A 215 12.09 27.89 -9.83
CA LYS A 215 12.15 29.34 -9.98
C LYS A 215 12.66 30.00 -8.72
N SER A 216 13.05 31.25 -8.89
CA SER A 216 13.42 32.14 -7.80
C SER A 216 12.16 32.57 -7.03
N PRO A 217 12.04 32.35 -5.70
CA PRO A 217 10.90 32.85 -4.91
C PRO A 217 10.88 34.39 -4.94
N GLY A 218 10.10 34.98 -5.85
CA GLY A 218 10.04 36.43 -6.07
C GLY A 218 9.68 36.88 -7.49
N ALA A 219 9.58 35.98 -8.46
CA ALA A 219 9.04 36.32 -9.78
C ALA A 219 7.54 36.01 -9.85
N GLY A 220 6.71 36.98 -9.44
CA GLY A 220 5.29 37.07 -9.84
C GLY A 220 4.26 36.50 -8.86
N ARG A 221 3.93 37.28 -7.84
CA ARG A 221 2.56 37.42 -7.34
C ARG A 221 2.32 38.91 -7.09
N ASP A 222 2.14 39.64 -8.18
CA ASP A 222 1.42 40.91 -8.23
C ASP A 222 0.24 40.74 -9.20
#